data_AF-A0A953IIS0-F1
#
_entry.id   AF-A0A953IIS0-F1
#
_cell.length_a   1.000
_cell.length_b   1.000
_cell.length_c   1.000
_cell.angle_alpha   90.00
_cell.angle_beta   90.00
_cell.angle_gamma   90.00
#
_symmetry.space_group_name_H-M   'P 1'
#
loop_
_entity.id
_entity.type
_entity.pdbx_description
1 polymer ?
#
loop_
_entity_poly.entity_id
_entity_poly.type
_entity_poly.pdbx_seq_one_letter_code
_entity_poly.pdbx_strand_id
1 'polypeptide(L)'
;MPMPTRRLRRTFLLALLAAFALGGAALAQDTDQFGLPKKPEIPDHVETAEPPKDIAEPGAEAVTAALPAKNEWTSAGVRLRKGVKYRISASGEWHMGGFCARSGPSGVGSNTPLCFSFIPPFILPQHQIGTLIGKIGQDGRPFAVGESLEFEAERDGTLYLRSNDPKGLTNDNSGTVTAKVALAAPPAPPAPP
;
A
#
# COMPACT_ATOMS: atom_id res chain seq x y z
N MET A 1 72.90 -24.65 55.91
CA MET A 1 72.23 -23.74 56.87
C MET A 1 72.21 -22.34 56.29
N PRO A 2 71.05 -21.78 55.92
CA PRO A 2 70.95 -20.36 55.57
C PRO A 2 70.09 -19.58 56.58
N MET A 3 70.71 -18.58 57.18
CA MET A 3 70.13 -17.32 57.66
C MET A 3 70.54 -16.23 56.63
N PRO A 4 70.06 -14.97 56.66
CA PRO A 4 68.77 -14.44 57.08
C PRO A 4 68.27 -13.26 56.19
N THR A 5 67.22 -12.56 56.68
CA THR A 5 66.94 -11.10 56.57
C THR A 5 66.29 -10.46 55.33
N ARG A 6 65.00 -10.13 55.53
CA ARG A 6 64.31 -8.82 55.42
C ARG A 6 64.62 -7.87 54.24
N ARG A 7 63.54 -7.40 53.58
CA ARG A 7 63.19 -5.98 53.29
C ARG A 7 61.76 -5.96 52.70
N LEU A 8 60.74 -5.47 53.40
CA LEU A 8 60.24 -4.09 53.54
C LEU A 8 59.57 -3.47 52.28
N ARG A 9 58.23 -3.40 52.35
CA ARG A 9 57.25 -2.43 51.81
C ARG A 9 57.43 -1.88 50.39
N ARG A 10 56.35 -1.92 49.59
CA ARG A 10 55.53 -0.75 49.20
C ARG A 10 54.37 -1.16 48.29
N THR A 11 53.19 -0.65 48.64
CA THR A 11 51.93 -0.68 47.88
C THR A 11 52.05 0.07 46.56
N PHE A 12 51.48 -0.49 45.49
CA PHE A 12 50.95 0.28 44.35
C PHE A 12 49.66 -0.41 43.86
N LEU A 13 48.56 0.31 44.00
CA LEU A 13 47.26 0.01 43.42
C LEU A 13 47.28 0.58 41.99
N LEU A 14 47.12 -0.25 40.97
CA LEU A 14 46.74 0.24 39.63
C LEU A 14 45.38 -0.37 39.27
N ALA A 15 44.40 0.52 39.14
CA ALA A 15 43.07 0.24 38.65
C ALA A 15 43.14 -0.10 37.14
N LEU A 16 42.57 -1.24 36.75
CA LEU A 16 42.30 -1.54 35.35
C LEU A 16 41.05 -0.77 34.91
N LEU A 17 41.24 0.24 34.07
CA LEU A 17 40.18 0.86 33.28
C LEU A 17 39.74 -0.12 32.17
N ALA A 18 38.53 -0.66 32.29
CA ALA A 18 37.85 -1.35 31.20
C ALA A 18 37.27 -0.29 30.23
N ALA A 19 37.82 -0.21 29.02
CA ALA A 19 37.27 0.63 27.96
C ALA A 19 36.02 -0.05 27.36
N PHE A 20 34.85 0.56 27.57
CA PHE A 20 33.64 0.24 26.81
C PHE A 20 33.80 0.78 25.38
N ALA A 21 34.04 -0.11 24.42
CA ALA A 21 33.86 0.21 23.01
C ALA A 21 32.36 0.20 22.69
N LEU A 22 31.72 1.37 22.75
CA LEU A 22 30.41 1.60 22.13
C LEU A 22 30.61 1.61 20.61
N GLY A 23 30.47 0.44 19.99
CA GLY A 23 30.32 0.31 18.55
C GLY A 23 28.97 0.88 18.13
N GLY A 24 28.92 2.18 17.85
CA GLY A 24 27.81 2.79 17.14
C GLY A 24 27.78 2.25 15.71
N ALA A 25 26.83 1.36 15.40
CA ALA A 25 26.51 1.05 14.02
C ALA A 25 25.89 2.31 13.39
N ALA A 26 26.71 3.09 12.69
CA ALA A 26 26.20 4.11 11.78
C ALA A 26 25.42 3.36 10.69
N LEU A 27 24.08 3.50 10.69
CA LEU A 27 23.26 3.05 9.58
C LEU A 27 23.72 3.84 8.35
N ALA A 28 24.39 3.18 7.41
CA ALA A 28 24.69 3.77 6.11
C ALA A 28 23.36 4.15 5.47
N GLN A 29 23.09 5.44 5.33
CA GLN A 29 21.93 5.92 4.60
C GLN A 29 22.17 5.62 3.12
N ASP A 30 21.26 4.87 2.49
CA ASP A 30 21.32 4.56 1.06
C ASP A 30 21.15 5.86 0.27
N THR A 31 22.24 6.35 -0.31
CA THR A 31 22.28 7.59 -1.07
C THR A 31 22.27 7.30 -2.58
N ASP A 32 21.72 8.22 -3.35
CA ASP A 32 21.75 8.17 -4.80
C ASP A 32 23.17 8.44 -5.34
N GLN A 33 23.32 8.41 -6.66
CA GLN A 33 24.61 8.67 -7.32
C GLN A 33 25.19 10.08 -7.04
N PHE A 34 24.40 10.97 -6.42
CA PHE A 34 24.79 12.33 -6.02
C PHE A 34 24.99 12.48 -4.51
N GLY A 35 24.90 11.40 -3.73
CA GLY A 35 25.04 11.44 -2.28
C GLY A 35 23.81 11.97 -1.54
N LEU A 36 22.67 12.12 -2.22
CA LEU A 36 21.40 12.51 -1.59
C LEU A 36 20.67 11.27 -1.07
N PRO A 37 19.93 11.34 0.04
CA PRO A 37 19.14 10.21 0.52
C PRO A 37 18.17 9.75 -0.57
N LYS A 38 18.20 8.46 -0.93
CA LYS A 38 17.24 7.92 -1.90
C LYS A 38 15.83 8.07 -1.34
N LYS A 39 14.93 8.62 -2.15
CA LYS A 39 13.50 8.65 -1.83
C LYS A 39 13.01 7.20 -1.73
N PRO A 40 12.24 6.81 -0.70
CA PRO A 40 11.64 5.49 -0.63
C PRO A 40 10.81 5.22 -1.89
N GLU A 41 11.08 4.09 -2.55
CA GLU A 41 10.30 3.63 -3.69
C GLU A 41 8.96 3.08 -3.19
N ILE A 42 7.84 3.59 -3.72
CA ILE A 42 6.52 3.06 -3.40
C ILE A 42 6.32 1.81 -4.27
N PRO A 43 6.05 0.62 -3.69
CA PRO A 43 5.76 -0.57 -4.48
C PRO A 43 4.59 -0.34 -5.43
N ASP A 44 4.73 -0.73 -6.71
CA ASP A 44 3.66 -0.58 -7.71
C ASP A 44 2.40 -1.38 -7.32
N HIS A 45 2.60 -2.54 -6.67
CA HIS A 45 1.54 -3.38 -6.13
C HIS A 45 1.80 -3.77 -4.69
N VAL A 46 0.76 -3.68 -3.88
CA VAL A 46 0.72 -4.14 -2.50
C VAL A 46 -0.23 -5.32 -2.42
N GLU A 47 0.30 -6.50 -2.14
CA GLU A 47 -0.47 -7.72 -1.99
C GLU A 47 -1.07 -7.86 -0.59
N THR A 48 -2.16 -8.61 -0.49
CA THR A 48 -2.69 -9.07 0.80
C THR A 48 -1.78 -10.14 1.40
N ALA A 49 -1.81 -10.29 2.73
CA ALA A 49 -1.06 -11.36 3.41
C ALA A 49 -1.57 -12.76 3.03
N GLU A 50 -2.89 -12.88 2.80
CA GLU A 50 -3.54 -14.09 2.31
C GLU A 50 -3.66 -14.06 0.78
N PRO A 51 -3.67 -15.24 0.11
CA PRO A 51 -3.92 -15.31 -1.32
C PRO A 51 -5.34 -14.81 -1.67
N PRO A 52 -5.53 -14.22 -2.87
CA PRO A 52 -6.84 -13.73 -3.30
C PRO A 52 -7.88 -14.85 -3.36
N LYS A 53 -9.05 -14.60 -2.78
CA LYS A 53 -10.18 -15.54 -2.73
C LYS A 53 -10.98 -15.50 -4.02
N ASP A 54 -11.34 -16.65 -4.56
CA ASP A 54 -12.27 -16.74 -5.69
C ASP A 54 -13.70 -16.65 -5.17
N ILE A 55 -14.31 -15.47 -5.32
CA ILE A 55 -15.66 -15.21 -4.80
C ILE A 55 -16.77 -15.63 -5.77
N ALA A 56 -16.42 -16.26 -6.90
CA ALA A 56 -17.41 -16.85 -7.81
C ALA A 56 -17.73 -18.31 -7.45
N GLU A 57 -17.00 -18.91 -6.51
CA GLU A 57 -17.34 -20.25 -6.00
C GLU A 57 -18.66 -20.21 -5.21
N PRO A 58 -19.51 -21.26 -5.32
CA PRO A 58 -20.73 -21.34 -4.53
C PRO A 58 -20.47 -21.20 -3.04
N GLY A 59 -21.21 -20.30 -2.37
CA GLY A 59 -21.09 -20.06 -0.94
C GLY A 59 -19.94 -19.13 -0.54
N ALA A 60 -19.18 -18.56 -1.48
CA ALA A 60 -18.17 -17.57 -1.15
C ALA A 60 -18.81 -16.25 -0.64
N GLU A 61 -18.23 -15.71 0.43
CA GLU A 61 -18.68 -14.45 1.01
C GLU A 61 -18.04 -13.24 0.31
N ALA A 62 -18.68 -12.08 0.49
CA ALA A 62 -18.10 -10.81 0.06
C ALA A 62 -16.80 -10.51 0.80
N VAL A 63 -15.81 -9.97 0.09
CA VAL A 63 -14.50 -9.61 0.66
C VAL A 63 -14.44 -8.11 0.84
N THR A 64 -13.92 -7.67 1.98
CA THR A 64 -13.69 -6.25 2.29
C THR A 64 -12.20 -5.96 2.31
N ALA A 65 -11.78 -4.91 1.63
CA ALA A 65 -10.40 -4.46 1.56
C ALA A 65 -10.28 -3.01 2.00
N ALA A 66 -9.28 -2.71 2.83
CA ALA A 66 -8.88 -1.35 3.15
C ALA A 66 -7.83 -0.89 2.13
N LEU A 67 -8.00 0.32 1.61
CA LEU A 67 -7.19 0.91 0.54
C LEU A 67 -6.55 2.20 1.05
N PRO A 68 -5.34 2.12 1.63
CA PRO A 68 -4.59 3.30 2.03
C PRO A 68 -4.30 4.19 0.82
N ALA A 69 -4.57 5.48 0.92
CA ALA A 69 -4.37 6.43 -0.18
C ALA A 69 -2.91 6.57 -0.63
N LYS A 70 -1.97 6.16 0.22
CA LYS A 70 -0.52 6.19 -0.03
C LYS A 70 -0.03 5.06 -0.93
N ASN A 71 -0.80 4.00 -1.06
CA ASN A 71 -0.40 2.88 -1.91
C ASN A 71 -0.63 3.22 -3.38
N GLU A 72 0.16 2.60 -4.26
CA GLU A 72 -0.20 2.48 -5.66
C GLU A 72 -1.33 1.43 -5.79
N TRP A 73 -1.14 0.31 -6.49
CA TRP A 73 -2.18 -0.70 -6.64
C TRP A 73 -2.28 -1.62 -5.43
N THR A 74 -3.38 -1.57 -4.69
CA THR A 74 -3.61 -2.47 -3.54
C THR A 74 -4.49 -3.64 -3.96
N SER A 75 -4.05 -4.87 -3.70
CA SER A 75 -4.87 -6.07 -3.91
C SER A 75 -6.11 -6.01 -3.02
N ALA A 76 -7.28 -6.23 -3.61
CA ALA A 76 -8.53 -6.34 -2.86
C ALA A 76 -8.70 -7.70 -2.18
N GLY A 77 -7.74 -8.63 -2.32
CA GLY A 77 -7.83 -10.00 -1.82
C GLY A 77 -8.86 -10.85 -2.56
N VAL A 78 -9.23 -10.48 -3.79
CA VAL A 78 -10.25 -11.16 -4.61
C VAL A 78 -9.67 -11.55 -5.97
N ARG A 79 -9.87 -12.80 -6.37
CA ARG A 79 -9.67 -13.30 -7.73
C ARG A 79 -11.00 -13.19 -8.48
N LEU A 80 -11.02 -12.43 -9.57
CA LEU A 80 -12.15 -12.33 -10.48
C LEU A 80 -12.03 -13.35 -11.61
N ARG A 81 -13.18 -13.85 -12.08
CA ARG A 81 -13.33 -14.73 -13.23
C ARG A 81 -14.03 -14.02 -14.38
N LYS A 82 -13.51 -14.17 -15.58
CA LYS A 82 -14.05 -13.60 -16.80
C LYS A 82 -15.52 -14.00 -16.99
N GLY A 83 -16.35 -13.04 -17.38
CA GLY A 83 -17.78 -13.26 -17.64
C GLY A 83 -18.66 -13.31 -16.37
N VAL A 84 -18.06 -13.25 -15.17
CA VAL A 84 -18.83 -13.17 -13.92
C VAL A 84 -19.14 -11.71 -13.61
N LYS A 85 -20.36 -11.44 -13.13
CA LYS A 85 -20.81 -10.12 -12.71
C LYS A 85 -20.54 -9.88 -11.22
N TYR A 86 -19.82 -8.81 -10.93
CA TYR A 86 -19.44 -8.41 -9.59
C TYR A 86 -20.03 -7.04 -9.25
N ARG A 87 -20.20 -6.79 -7.96
CA ARG A 87 -20.50 -5.48 -7.37
C ARG A 87 -19.37 -5.06 -6.46
N ILE A 88 -18.85 -3.86 -6.66
CA ILE A 88 -17.94 -3.19 -5.73
C ILE A 88 -18.72 -2.04 -5.10
N SER A 89 -18.73 -1.93 -3.78
CA SER A 89 -19.24 -0.78 -3.05
C SER A 89 -18.15 -0.25 -2.14
N ALA A 90 -17.93 1.06 -2.12
CA ALA A 90 -16.85 1.68 -1.38
C ALA A 90 -17.33 2.85 -0.52
N SER A 91 -16.65 3.06 0.60
CA SER A 91 -16.90 4.17 1.52
C SER A 91 -15.61 4.57 2.24
N GLY A 92 -15.68 5.67 2.99
CA GLY A 92 -14.52 6.28 3.64
C GLY A 92 -14.07 7.53 2.90
N GLU A 93 -12.92 8.05 3.30
CA GLU A 93 -12.39 9.31 2.79
C GLU A 93 -10.87 9.27 2.70
N TRP A 94 -10.36 9.96 1.69
CA TRP A 94 -8.93 10.19 1.52
C TRP A 94 -8.65 11.60 0.96
N HIS A 95 -7.37 11.95 0.98
CA HIS A 95 -6.83 13.22 0.55
C HIS A 95 -5.63 12.95 -0.35
N MET A 96 -5.64 13.54 -1.56
CA MET A 96 -4.64 13.31 -2.61
C MET A 96 -3.46 14.28 -2.54
N GLY A 97 -3.10 14.69 -1.32
CA GLY A 97 -1.97 15.57 -1.10
C GLY A 97 -2.19 17.02 -1.56
N GLY A 98 -1.12 17.82 -1.44
CA GLY A 98 -1.07 19.22 -1.84
C GLY A 98 -2.26 20.08 -1.39
N PHE A 99 -2.88 20.76 -2.36
CA PHE A 99 -4.03 21.65 -2.17
C PHE A 99 -5.36 21.00 -2.55
N CYS A 100 -5.40 19.68 -2.73
CA CYS A 100 -6.63 18.97 -3.02
C CYS A 100 -7.52 18.95 -1.78
N ALA A 101 -8.83 18.81 -1.98
CA ALA A 101 -9.74 18.62 -0.87
C ALA A 101 -9.88 17.13 -0.55
N ARG A 102 -10.28 16.84 0.70
CA ARG A 102 -10.73 15.50 1.06
C ARG A 102 -11.98 15.13 0.26
N SER A 103 -12.08 13.87 -0.10
CA SER A 103 -13.22 13.32 -0.83
C SER A 103 -13.43 11.85 -0.49
N GLY A 104 -14.65 11.38 -0.77
CA GLY A 104 -14.98 9.96 -0.78
C GLY A 104 -14.54 9.26 -2.07
N PRO A 105 -14.95 8.00 -2.26
CA PRO A 105 -14.51 7.17 -3.38
C PRO A 105 -14.93 7.69 -4.77
N SER A 106 -15.92 8.56 -4.87
CA SER A 106 -16.28 9.20 -6.14
C SER A 106 -15.23 10.23 -6.59
N GLY A 107 -14.43 10.79 -5.67
CA GLY A 107 -13.55 11.93 -5.92
C GLY A 107 -14.30 13.27 -6.02
N VAL A 108 -15.61 13.29 -5.83
CA VAL A 108 -16.40 14.53 -5.96
C VAL A 108 -15.97 15.53 -4.89
N GLY A 109 -15.65 16.74 -5.35
CA GLY A 109 -15.19 17.84 -4.51
C GLY A 109 -13.69 17.87 -4.23
N SER A 110 -12.91 16.86 -4.67
CA SER A 110 -11.46 16.81 -4.44
C SER A 110 -10.68 17.89 -5.20
N ASN A 111 -11.10 18.20 -6.43
CA ASN A 111 -10.48 19.20 -7.30
C ASN A 111 -10.77 20.61 -6.78
N THR A 112 -9.80 21.21 -6.09
CA THR A 112 -9.80 22.66 -5.79
C THR A 112 -9.13 23.43 -6.93
N PRO A 113 -9.32 24.77 -7.01
CA PRO A 113 -8.61 25.60 -7.98
C PRO A 113 -7.08 25.57 -7.87
N LEU A 114 -6.50 24.99 -6.82
CA LEU A 114 -5.05 24.83 -6.65
C LEU A 114 -4.63 23.35 -6.62
N CYS A 115 -5.57 22.42 -6.73
CA CYS A 115 -5.34 20.99 -6.89
C CYS A 115 -4.89 20.71 -8.34
N PHE A 116 -3.76 21.30 -8.70
CA PHE A 116 -3.09 21.06 -9.98
C PHE A 116 -1.99 20.04 -9.75
N SER A 117 -2.18 18.83 -10.26
CA SER A 117 -1.06 17.94 -10.48
C SER A 117 -0.38 18.41 -11.77
N PHE A 118 0.60 19.29 -11.63
CA PHE A 118 1.45 19.75 -12.73
C PHE A 118 2.31 18.59 -13.22
N ILE A 119 1.72 17.66 -13.99
CA ILE A 119 2.42 16.59 -14.70
C ILE A 119 3.10 15.60 -13.72
N PRO A 120 2.63 14.34 -13.61
CA PRO A 120 1.99 13.54 -14.66
C PRO A 120 0.45 13.60 -14.65
N PRO A 121 -0.20 13.13 -15.74
CA PRO A 121 -1.66 13.01 -15.77
C PRO A 121 -2.15 11.98 -14.75
N PHE A 122 -3.40 12.14 -14.31
CA PHE A 122 -4.12 11.10 -13.57
C PHE A 122 -4.19 9.81 -14.39
N ILE A 123 -4.29 8.67 -13.72
CA ILE A 123 -4.39 7.35 -14.38
C ILE A 123 -5.60 7.29 -15.31
N LEU A 124 -6.73 7.86 -14.87
CA LEU A 124 -7.93 8.10 -15.68
C LEU A 124 -8.18 9.61 -15.78
N PRO A 125 -7.67 10.29 -16.83
CA PRO A 125 -7.78 11.75 -16.97
C PRO A 125 -9.21 12.31 -17.00
N GLN A 126 -10.17 11.48 -17.40
CA GLN A 126 -11.60 11.83 -17.49
C GLN A 126 -12.36 11.71 -16.17
N HIS A 127 -11.69 11.26 -15.09
CA HIS A 127 -12.27 11.14 -13.75
C HIS A 127 -11.55 12.09 -12.78
N GLN A 128 -12.23 12.44 -11.69
CA GLN A 128 -11.69 13.34 -10.68
C GLN A 128 -10.48 12.71 -9.97
N ILE A 129 -9.61 13.56 -9.42
CA ILE A 129 -8.53 13.06 -8.56
C ILE A 129 -9.16 12.40 -7.33
N GLY A 130 -8.60 11.28 -6.89
CA GLY A 130 -9.16 10.53 -5.77
C GLY A 130 -10.44 9.75 -6.08
N THR A 131 -10.91 9.67 -7.34
CA THR A 131 -11.89 8.63 -7.70
C THR A 131 -11.26 7.25 -7.45
N LEU A 132 -11.99 6.33 -6.80
CA LEU A 132 -11.57 4.93 -6.67
C LEU A 132 -11.57 4.30 -8.05
N ILE A 133 -10.44 3.72 -8.44
CA ILE A 133 -10.25 3.02 -9.70
C ILE A 133 -9.80 1.59 -9.45
N GLY A 134 -10.10 0.70 -10.40
CA GLY A 134 -9.74 -0.70 -10.35
C GLY A 134 -9.04 -1.17 -11.62
N LYS A 135 -8.32 -2.28 -11.52
CA LYS A 135 -7.87 -3.07 -12.67
C LYS A 135 -7.85 -4.55 -12.30
N ILE A 136 -8.00 -5.41 -13.29
CA ILE A 136 -7.97 -6.87 -13.12
C ILE A 136 -6.61 -7.39 -13.58
N GLY A 137 -5.82 -7.97 -12.67
CA GLY A 137 -4.43 -8.37 -12.91
C GLY A 137 -3.47 -7.17 -12.95
N GLN A 138 -2.16 -7.46 -12.89
CA GLN A 138 -1.13 -6.41 -12.86
C GLN A 138 -1.10 -5.58 -14.16
N ASP A 139 -1.32 -6.22 -15.32
CA ASP A 139 -1.34 -5.59 -16.65
C ASP A 139 -2.75 -5.19 -17.12
N GLY A 140 -3.74 -5.22 -16.23
CA GLY A 140 -5.13 -4.89 -16.58
C GLY A 140 -5.32 -3.43 -16.96
N ARG A 141 -6.28 -3.16 -17.84
CA ARG A 141 -6.69 -1.78 -18.13
C ARG A 141 -7.44 -1.20 -16.92
N PRO A 142 -7.08 0.00 -16.45
CA PRO A 142 -7.82 0.66 -15.37
C PRO A 142 -9.26 1.03 -15.78
N PHE A 143 -10.19 0.94 -14.83
CA PHE A 143 -11.57 1.37 -14.94
C PHE A 143 -11.99 2.14 -13.68
N ALA A 144 -12.96 3.04 -13.82
CA ALA A 144 -13.48 3.80 -12.69
C ALA A 144 -14.49 2.97 -11.89
N VAL A 145 -14.40 3.03 -10.56
CA VAL A 145 -15.30 2.33 -9.63
C VAL A 145 -16.19 3.33 -8.90
N GLY A 146 -15.61 4.41 -8.36
CA GLY A 146 -16.37 5.37 -7.56
C GLY A 146 -16.91 4.76 -6.25
N GLU A 147 -18.09 5.22 -5.84
CA GLU A 147 -18.78 4.72 -4.63
C GLU A 147 -19.41 3.33 -4.83
N SER A 148 -19.86 3.03 -6.05
CA SER A 148 -20.43 1.73 -6.38
C SER A 148 -20.35 1.44 -7.87
N LEU A 149 -19.98 0.22 -8.22
CA LEU A 149 -19.94 -0.27 -9.59
C LEU A 149 -20.43 -1.71 -9.65
N GLU A 150 -21.35 -1.99 -10.59
CA GLU A 150 -21.59 -3.33 -11.08
C GLU A 150 -20.97 -3.50 -12.46
N PHE A 151 -20.22 -4.58 -12.65
CA PHE A 151 -19.54 -4.84 -13.92
C PHE A 151 -19.36 -6.35 -14.15
N GLU A 152 -19.21 -6.72 -15.41
CA GLU A 152 -18.78 -8.05 -15.81
C GLU A 152 -17.27 -8.06 -16.01
N ALA A 153 -16.56 -9.01 -15.41
CA ALA A 153 -15.11 -9.06 -15.54
C ALA A 153 -14.68 -9.43 -16.97
N GLU A 154 -13.86 -8.59 -17.60
CA GLU A 154 -13.37 -8.82 -18.97
C GLU A 154 -12.28 -9.92 -19.06
N ARG A 155 -11.68 -10.27 -17.91
CA ARG A 155 -10.57 -11.23 -17.79
C ARG A 155 -10.51 -11.87 -16.41
N ASP A 156 -9.76 -12.95 -16.30
CA ASP A 156 -9.36 -13.52 -15.01
C ASP A 156 -8.24 -12.70 -14.37
N GLY A 157 -8.23 -12.62 -13.04
CA GLY A 157 -7.09 -12.08 -12.29
C GLY A 157 -7.47 -11.48 -10.94
N THR A 158 -6.45 -11.11 -10.17
CA THR A 158 -6.62 -10.38 -8.91
C THR A 158 -7.18 -8.99 -9.17
N LEU A 159 -8.19 -8.57 -8.41
CA LEU A 159 -8.65 -7.20 -8.42
C LEU A 159 -7.67 -6.32 -7.64
N TYR A 160 -7.12 -5.31 -8.29
CA TYR A 160 -6.34 -4.26 -7.64
C TYR A 160 -7.11 -2.95 -7.67
N LEU A 161 -7.01 -2.18 -6.59
CA LEU A 161 -7.73 -0.92 -6.37
C LEU A 161 -6.76 0.16 -5.89
N ARG A 162 -7.05 1.42 -6.24
CA ARG A 162 -6.28 2.61 -5.80
C ARG A 162 -7.07 3.90 -6.00
N SER A 163 -6.56 5.01 -5.50
CA SER A 163 -7.03 6.34 -5.88
C SER A 163 -6.57 6.72 -7.30
N ASN A 164 -7.40 7.49 -8.01
CA ASN A 164 -7.06 8.12 -9.28
C ASN A 164 -6.12 9.31 -9.02
N ASP A 165 -4.84 9.03 -8.98
CA ASP A 165 -3.76 9.99 -8.68
C ASP A 165 -2.56 9.63 -9.56
N PRO A 166 -1.69 10.56 -9.98
CA PRO A 166 -0.59 10.21 -10.88
C PRO A 166 0.36 9.18 -10.26
N LYS A 167 0.86 8.29 -11.12
CA LYS A 167 1.78 7.24 -10.71
C LYS A 167 3.03 7.83 -10.05
N GLY A 168 3.42 7.29 -8.90
CA GLY A 168 4.62 7.68 -8.14
C GLY A 168 4.44 8.91 -7.26
N LEU A 169 3.25 9.53 -7.23
CA LEU A 169 2.98 10.74 -6.47
C LEU A 169 2.14 10.53 -5.21
N THR A 170 1.90 9.29 -4.78
CA THR A 170 0.99 9.01 -3.64
C THR A 170 1.58 9.26 -2.24
N ASN A 171 2.81 9.75 -2.13
CA ASN A 171 3.55 9.82 -0.85
C ASN A 171 2.94 10.78 0.18
N ASP A 172 2.34 11.88 -0.29
CA ASP A 172 1.66 12.90 0.51
C ASP A 172 0.16 12.65 0.66
N ASN A 173 -0.35 11.55 0.08
CA ASN A 173 -1.73 11.15 0.26
C ASN A 173 -2.00 10.71 1.69
N SER A 174 -3.25 10.83 2.13
CA SER A 174 -3.65 10.35 3.47
C SER A 174 -5.10 9.88 3.49
N GLY A 175 -5.45 9.11 4.52
CA GLY A 175 -6.78 8.49 4.63
C GLY A 175 -6.86 7.14 3.92
N THR A 176 -8.07 6.57 3.98
CA THR A 176 -8.34 5.21 3.56
C THR A 176 -9.75 5.12 3.02
N VAL A 177 -9.91 4.44 1.89
CA VAL A 177 -11.20 3.97 1.38
C VAL A 177 -11.33 2.49 1.67
N THR A 178 -12.49 2.04 2.10
CA THR A 178 -12.82 0.63 2.27
C THR A 178 -13.72 0.19 1.12
N ALA A 179 -13.34 -0.86 0.41
CA ALA A 179 -14.12 -1.44 -0.68
C ALA A 179 -14.61 -2.84 -0.31
N LYS A 180 -15.90 -3.09 -0.52
CA LYS A 180 -16.53 -4.41 -0.41
C LYS A 180 -16.79 -4.93 -1.82
N VAL A 181 -16.32 -6.14 -2.10
CA VAL A 181 -16.47 -6.83 -3.39
C VAL A 181 -17.36 -8.05 -3.18
N ALA A 182 -18.41 -8.17 -3.99
CA ALA A 182 -19.38 -9.25 -3.93
C ALA A 182 -19.79 -9.68 -5.34
N LEU A 183 -20.44 -10.84 -5.47
CA LEU A 183 -21.19 -11.16 -6.68
C LEU A 183 -22.38 -10.20 -6.82
N ALA A 184 -22.65 -9.73 -8.05
CA ALA A 184 -23.78 -8.85 -8.32
C ALA A 184 -25.14 -9.59 -8.16
N ALA A 185 -25.14 -10.87 -8.50
CA ALA A 185 -26.21 -11.85 -8.25
C ALA A 185 -25.56 -13.21 -7.90
N PRO A 186 -26.19 -14.08 -7.09
CA PRO A 186 -25.71 -15.44 -6.86
C PRO A 186 -25.51 -16.18 -8.19
N PRO A 187 -24.53 -17.09 -8.31
CA PRO A 187 -24.36 -17.86 -9.53
C PRO A 187 -25.66 -18.60 -9.83
N ALA A 188 -26.07 -18.62 -11.10
CA ALA A 188 -27.22 -19.43 -11.51
C ALA A 188 -27.01 -20.88 -11.06
N PRO A 189 -28.04 -21.58 -10.57
CA PRO A 189 -27.93 -23.00 -10.26
C PRO A 189 -27.35 -23.76 -11.46
N PRO A 190 -26.52 -24.80 -11.25
CA PRO A 190 -26.06 -25.64 -12.35
C PRO A 190 -27.27 -26.15 -13.14
N ALA A 191 -27.17 -26.10 -14.47
CA ALA A 191 -28.22 -26.63 -15.33
C ALA A 191 -28.43 -28.13 -15.01
N PRO A 192 -29.68 -28.61 -14.96
CA PRO A 192 -29.93 -30.03 -14.81
C PRO A 192 -29.30 -30.82 -15.97
N PRO A 193 -28.84 -32.06 -15.72
CA PRO A 193 -28.24 -32.93 -16.74
C PRO A 193 -29.22 -33.30 -17.86
#